data_AF-A0A537IME8-F1
#
_entry.id   AF-A0A537IME8-F1
#
_cell.length_a   1.000
_cell.length_b   1.000
_cell.length_c   1.000
_cell.angle_alpha   90.00
_cell.angle_beta   90.00
_cell.angle_gamma   90.00
#
_symmetry.space_group_name_H-M   'P 1'
#
loop_
_entity.id
_entity.type
_entity.pdbx_description
1 polymer ?
#
loop_
_entity_poly.entity_id
_entity_poly.type
_entity_poly.pdbx_seq_one_letter_code
_entity_poly.pdbx_strand_id
1 'polypeptide(L)'
;MLKRLLCSALLLPAFAGCSATPERDARGNPKIERLTEEALARLPAPEPKLTAEDLVRLSREGMPPEKIIERFQATHSRLGIPRSEIMELGKQGVDRKVLDYVAEAEERARQTDVAEALAGRDAEQAREEEQRRELYRYPYWPSPPYWGGYIGVPRRNWGFFGYW
;
A
#
# COMPACT_ATOMS: atom_id res chain seq x y z
N MET A 1 14.09 30.64 -38.45
CA MET A 1 13.82 30.34 -37.03
C MET A 1 12.45 29.69 -36.76
N LEU A 2 11.61 29.47 -37.77
CA LEU A 2 10.25 28.92 -37.59
C LEU A 2 10.18 27.37 -37.51
N LYS A 3 11.28 26.67 -37.83
CA LYS A 3 11.33 25.21 -37.92
C LYS A 3 11.68 24.52 -36.59
N ARG A 4 12.15 25.27 -35.59
CA ARG A 4 12.50 24.75 -34.24
C ARG A 4 11.33 24.79 -33.26
N LEU A 5 10.30 25.59 -33.52
CA LEU A 5 9.11 25.71 -32.67
C LEU A 5 8.03 24.66 -32.99
N LEU A 6 8.08 24.03 -34.17
CA LEU A 6 7.08 23.04 -34.58
C LEU A 6 7.29 21.64 -33.96
N CYS A 7 8.49 21.33 -33.45
CA CYS A 7 8.77 20.01 -32.86
C CYS A 7 8.32 19.90 -31.40
N SER A 8 8.13 21.02 -30.69
CA SER A 8 7.72 21.00 -29.28
C SER A 8 6.20 20.88 -29.08
N ALA A 9 5.39 21.13 -30.12
CA ALA A 9 3.94 21.05 -30.04
C ALA A 9 3.36 19.66 -30.34
N LEU A 10 4.17 18.73 -30.85
CA LEU A 10 3.69 17.39 -31.25
C LEU A 10 3.92 16.30 -30.19
N LEU A 11 4.57 16.63 -29.07
CA LEU A 11 5.01 15.66 -28.05
C LEU A 11 4.13 15.62 -26.80
N LEU A 12 2.94 16.24 -26.85
CA LEU A 12 2.05 16.43 -25.70
C LEU A 12 0.81 15.51 -25.56
N PRO A 13 0.40 14.61 -26.49
CA PRO A 13 -0.76 13.75 -26.23
C PRO A 13 -0.41 12.36 -25.67
N ALA A 14 0.85 12.03 -25.40
CA ALA A 14 1.25 10.66 -25.03
C ALA A 14 1.01 10.26 -23.56
N PHE A 15 0.52 11.18 -22.71
CA PHE A 15 0.23 10.90 -21.28
C PHE A 15 -1.26 10.73 -20.96
N ALA A 16 -2.14 10.54 -21.95
CA ALA A 16 -3.55 10.23 -21.72
C ALA A 16 -3.81 8.72 -21.47
N GLY A 17 -2.93 8.06 -20.72
CA GLY A 17 -3.03 6.63 -20.37
C GLY A 17 -3.08 6.43 -18.86
N CYS A 18 -4.14 5.74 -18.39
CA CYS A 18 -4.41 5.30 -17.02
C CYS A 18 -4.96 6.34 -16.01
N SER A 19 -6.08 6.98 -16.33
CA SER A 19 -7.09 7.27 -15.29
C SER A 19 -8.43 6.66 -15.72
N ALA A 20 -8.56 5.33 -15.62
CA ALA A 20 -9.89 4.72 -15.67
C ALA A 20 -10.64 5.16 -14.42
N THR A 21 -11.58 6.10 -14.57
CA THR A 21 -12.47 6.53 -13.49
C THR A 21 -13.39 5.35 -13.15
N PRO A 22 -13.32 4.77 -11.94
CA PRO A 22 -14.20 3.69 -11.56
C PRO A 22 -15.65 4.19 -11.59
N GLU A 23 -16.57 3.37 -12.11
CA GLU A 23 -18.00 3.67 -12.08
C GLU A 23 -18.40 3.86 -10.60
N ARG A 24 -19.02 5.00 -10.28
CA ARG A 24 -19.41 5.34 -8.91
C ARG A 24 -20.92 5.19 -8.75
N ASP A 25 -21.36 4.73 -7.59
CA ASP A 25 -22.78 4.68 -7.22
C ASP A 25 -23.33 6.11 -7.00
N ALA A 26 -24.64 6.23 -6.78
CA ALA A 26 -25.30 7.51 -6.51
C ALA A 26 -24.79 8.22 -5.23
N ARG A 27 -23.97 7.55 -4.41
CA ARG A 27 -23.35 8.08 -3.18
C ARG A 27 -21.86 8.41 -3.39
N GLY A 28 -21.35 8.25 -4.60
CA GLY A 28 -19.96 8.54 -4.94
C GLY A 28 -18.95 7.44 -4.57
N ASN A 29 -19.39 6.25 -4.14
CA ASN A 29 -18.51 5.13 -3.85
C ASN A 29 -18.20 4.33 -5.12
N PRO A 30 -17.02 3.68 -5.23
CA PRO A 30 -16.76 2.77 -6.34
C PRO A 30 -17.79 1.64 -6.34
N LYS A 31 -18.43 1.40 -7.50
CA LYS A 31 -19.41 0.35 -7.70
C LYS A 31 -18.68 -1.00 -7.75
N ILE A 32 -18.87 -1.82 -6.72
CA ILE A 32 -18.27 -3.16 -6.62
C ILE A 32 -19.31 -4.18 -7.07
N GLU A 33 -19.15 -4.72 -8.27
CA GLU A 33 -19.96 -5.85 -8.74
C GLU A 33 -19.40 -7.13 -8.12
N ARG A 34 -20.21 -7.79 -7.28
CA ARG A 34 -19.84 -9.10 -6.71
C ARG A 34 -19.95 -10.14 -7.82
N LEU A 35 -18.86 -10.87 -8.07
CA LEU A 35 -18.88 -12.01 -8.97
C LEU A 35 -19.93 -13.02 -8.48
N THR A 36 -20.80 -13.50 -9.37
CA THR A 36 -21.78 -14.54 -9.02
C THR A 36 -21.05 -15.84 -8.70
N GLU A 37 -21.62 -16.69 -7.83
CA GLU A 37 -21.02 -18.00 -7.48
C GLU A 37 -20.67 -18.84 -8.74
N GLU A 38 -21.52 -18.79 -9.76
CA GLU A 38 -21.28 -19.51 -11.02
C GLU A 38 -20.08 -18.99 -11.81
N ALA A 39 -19.84 -17.68 -11.78
CA ALA A 39 -18.67 -17.08 -12.42
C ALA A 39 -17.40 -17.36 -11.62
N LEU A 40 -17.50 -17.42 -10.29
CA LEU A 40 -16.39 -17.83 -9.41
C LEU A 40 -15.99 -19.29 -9.67
N ALA A 41 -16.96 -20.19 -9.83
CA ALA A 41 -16.72 -21.61 -10.11
C ALA A 41 -16.07 -21.88 -11.49
N ARG A 42 -16.13 -20.91 -12.42
CA ARG A 42 -15.47 -21.01 -13.74
C ARG A 42 -14.00 -20.56 -13.72
N LEU A 43 -13.53 -19.96 -12.63
CA LEU A 43 -12.13 -19.58 -12.51
C LEU A 43 -11.26 -20.85 -12.36
N PRO A 44 -10.07 -20.89 -12.99
CA PRO A 44 -9.14 -21.98 -12.77
C PRO A 44 -8.76 -22.03 -11.29
N ALA A 45 -8.68 -23.24 -10.73
CA ALA A 45 -8.21 -23.42 -9.37
C ALA A 45 -6.80 -22.81 -9.23
N PRO A 46 -6.52 -22.11 -8.11
CA PRO A 46 -5.19 -21.55 -7.89
C PRO A 46 -4.16 -22.67 -7.92
N GLU A 47 -3.10 -22.49 -8.70
CA GLU A 47 -2.01 -23.46 -8.71
C GLU A 47 -1.43 -23.62 -7.30
N PRO A 48 -1.08 -24.86 -6.89
CA PRO A 48 -0.48 -25.09 -5.59
C PRO A 48 0.85 -24.33 -5.49
N LYS A 49 1.05 -23.67 -4.34
CA LYS A 49 2.31 -22.99 -4.03
C LYS A 49 3.45 -24.00 -3.99
N LEU A 50 4.59 -23.64 -4.56
CA LEU A 50 5.81 -24.42 -4.57
C LEU A 50 6.46 -24.40 -3.19
N THR A 51 6.80 -25.57 -2.67
CA THR A 51 7.61 -25.73 -1.44
C THR A 51 9.10 -25.91 -1.75
N ALA A 52 9.94 -25.94 -0.71
CA ALA A 52 11.37 -26.19 -0.86
C ALA A 52 11.63 -27.60 -1.44
N GLU A 53 10.86 -28.59 -1.02
CA GLU A 53 10.92 -29.97 -1.53
C GLU A 53 10.54 -30.03 -3.01
N ASP A 54 9.58 -29.20 -3.44
CA ASP A 54 9.19 -29.11 -4.85
C ASP A 54 10.33 -28.58 -5.71
N LEU A 55 11.07 -27.57 -5.25
CA LEU A 55 12.23 -27.06 -5.97
C LEU A 55 13.31 -28.13 -6.15
N VAL A 56 13.56 -28.92 -5.11
CA VAL A 56 14.51 -30.04 -5.16
C VAL A 56 14.02 -31.11 -6.13
N ARG A 57 12.74 -31.47 -6.07
CA ARG A 57 12.12 -32.45 -6.98
C ARG A 57 12.22 -31.99 -8.44
N LEU A 58 11.78 -30.77 -8.75
CA LEU A 58 11.79 -30.23 -10.12
C LEU A 58 13.22 -30.13 -10.68
N SER A 59 14.20 -29.77 -9.84
CA SER A 59 15.60 -29.75 -10.24
C SER A 59 16.12 -31.16 -10.55
N ARG A 60 15.76 -32.16 -9.73
CA ARG A 60 16.13 -33.57 -9.96
C ARG A 60 15.48 -34.18 -11.19
N GLU A 61 14.26 -33.75 -11.54
CA GLU A 61 13.58 -34.10 -12.78
C GLU A 61 14.25 -33.49 -14.03
N GLY A 62 15.27 -32.65 -13.84
CA GLY A 62 16.02 -32.02 -14.93
C GLY A 62 15.27 -30.85 -15.57
N MET A 63 14.27 -30.28 -14.88
CA MET A 63 13.59 -29.09 -15.35
C MET A 63 14.58 -27.93 -15.46
N PRO A 64 14.60 -27.17 -16.57
CA PRO A 64 15.54 -26.08 -16.73
C PRO A 64 15.29 -24.99 -15.67
N PRO A 65 16.36 -24.35 -15.15
CA PRO A 65 16.28 -23.34 -14.10
C PRO A 65 15.27 -22.22 -14.38
N GLU A 66 15.20 -21.78 -15.64
CA GLU A 66 14.28 -20.72 -16.09
C GLU A 66 12.81 -21.12 -15.92
N LYS A 67 12.47 -22.38 -16.20
CA LYS A 67 11.10 -22.88 -16.05
C LYS A 67 10.70 -23.04 -14.58
N ILE A 68 11.65 -23.42 -13.74
CA ILE A 68 11.42 -23.46 -12.28
C ILE A 68 11.14 -22.05 -11.76
N ILE A 69 11.92 -21.05 -12.20
CA ILE A 69 11.73 -19.64 -11.83
C ILE A 69 10.38 -19.10 -12.34
N GLU A 70 10.02 -19.36 -13.59
CA GLU A 70 8.71 -18.96 -14.16
C GLU A 70 7.56 -19.53 -13.33
N ARG A 71 7.64 -20.82 -12.97
CA ARG A 71 6.61 -21.46 -12.13
C ARG A 71 6.56 -20.89 -10.72
N PHE A 72 7.71 -20.58 -10.13
CA PHE A 72 7.80 -19.91 -8.83
C PHE A 72 7.11 -18.53 -8.85
N GLN A 73 7.30 -17.77 -9.93
CA GLN A 73 6.64 -16.49 -10.15
C GLN A 73 5.13 -16.64 -10.34
N ALA A 74 4.70 -17.56 -11.21
CA ALA A 74 3.29 -17.79 -11.55
C ALA A 74 2.46 -18.21 -10.32
N THR A 75 3.05 -19.03 -9.45
CA THR A 75 2.41 -19.50 -8.21
C THR A 75 2.44 -18.48 -7.08
N HIS A 76 3.13 -17.34 -7.26
CA HIS A 76 3.38 -16.34 -6.21
C HIS A 76 3.85 -16.98 -4.90
N SER A 77 4.75 -17.96 -5.03
CA SER A 77 5.21 -18.76 -3.90
C SER A 77 6.15 -17.97 -3.00
N ARG A 78 6.08 -18.26 -1.70
CA ARG A 78 7.06 -17.83 -0.68
C ARG A 78 7.44 -19.08 0.09
N LEU A 79 8.73 -19.30 0.28
CA LEU A 79 9.24 -20.43 1.06
C LEU A 79 9.26 -20.08 2.55
N GLY A 80 9.48 -18.80 2.90
CA GLY A 80 9.52 -18.36 4.29
C GLY A 80 10.70 -18.94 5.08
N ILE A 81 11.75 -19.36 4.39
CA ILE A 81 12.98 -19.93 4.97
C ILE A 81 14.12 -18.90 4.93
N PRO A 82 15.05 -18.92 5.91
CA PRO A 82 16.19 -18.03 5.92
C PRO A 82 17.15 -18.30 4.77
N ARG A 83 17.94 -17.28 4.39
CA ARG A 83 18.91 -17.38 3.28
C ARG A 83 19.91 -18.53 3.45
N SER A 84 20.30 -18.84 4.69
CA SER A 84 21.17 -19.97 5.00
C SER A 84 20.55 -21.30 4.55
N GLU A 85 19.25 -21.48 4.75
CA GLU A 85 18.53 -22.70 4.37
C GLU A 85 18.30 -22.77 2.86
N ILE A 86 18.10 -21.64 2.18
CA ILE A 86 18.09 -21.57 0.71
C ILE A 86 19.42 -22.08 0.14
N MET A 87 20.56 -21.75 0.76
CA MET A 87 21.87 -22.25 0.31
C MET A 87 22.04 -23.76 0.52
N GLU A 88 21.39 -24.34 1.52
CA GLU A 88 21.38 -25.80 1.72
C GLU A 88 20.65 -26.54 0.59
N LEU A 89 19.67 -25.92 -0.08
CA LEU A 89 19.00 -26.49 -1.25
C LEU A 89 19.96 -26.70 -2.43
N GLY A 90 21.02 -25.88 -2.54
CA GLY A 90 22.07 -26.08 -3.53
C GLY A 90 22.81 -27.40 -3.35
N LYS A 91 23.03 -27.83 -2.10
CA LYS A 91 23.62 -29.15 -1.81
C LYS A 91 22.71 -30.31 -2.21
N GLN A 92 21.41 -30.05 -2.34
CA GLN A 92 20.41 -31.04 -2.74
C GLN A 92 20.23 -31.15 -4.27
N GLY A 93 20.98 -30.36 -5.04
CA GLY A 93 20.99 -30.37 -6.50
C GLY A 93 20.13 -29.29 -7.15
N VAL A 94 19.72 -28.26 -6.41
CA VAL A 94 19.04 -27.09 -6.98
C VAL A 94 20.04 -26.17 -7.67
N ASP A 95 19.74 -25.76 -8.90
CA ASP A 95 20.60 -24.88 -9.68
C ASP A 95 20.79 -23.50 -9.02
N ARG A 96 22.01 -22.96 -9.08
CA ARG A 96 22.37 -21.67 -8.46
C ARG A 96 21.46 -20.53 -8.91
N LYS A 97 21.06 -20.49 -10.19
CA LYS A 97 20.22 -19.42 -10.73
C LYS A 97 18.84 -19.40 -10.06
N VAL A 98 18.28 -20.58 -9.76
CA VAL A 98 17.02 -20.69 -9.01
C VAL A 98 17.22 -20.18 -7.58
N LEU A 99 18.30 -20.58 -6.92
CA LEU A 99 18.59 -20.17 -5.54
C LEU A 99 18.79 -18.67 -5.41
N ASP A 100 19.53 -18.05 -6.32
CA ASP A 100 19.76 -16.61 -6.35
C ASP A 100 18.43 -15.86 -6.51
N TYR A 101 17.58 -16.33 -7.42
CA TYR A 101 16.26 -15.75 -7.65
C TYR A 101 15.36 -15.86 -6.40
N VAL A 102 15.29 -17.05 -5.79
CA VAL A 102 14.48 -17.28 -4.58
C VAL A 102 14.99 -16.43 -3.43
N ALA A 103 16.30 -16.33 -3.24
CA ALA A 103 16.89 -15.48 -2.20
C ALA A 103 16.58 -13.99 -2.41
N GLU A 104 16.62 -13.51 -3.66
CA GLU A 104 16.23 -12.13 -3.99
C GLU A 104 14.73 -11.89 -3.74
N ALA A 105 13.89 -12.85 -4.13
CA ALA A 105 12.44 -12.77 -3.93
C ALA A 105 12.07 -12.71 -2.45
N GLU A 106 12.71 -13.53 -1.60
CA GLU A 106 12.51 -13.52 -0.15
C GLU A 106 13.00 -12.21 0.50
N GLU A 107 14.15 -11.69 0.08
CA GLU A 107 14.65 -10.42 0.61
C GLU A 107 13.73 -9.25 0.21
N ARG A 108 13.24 -9.24 -1.03
CA ARG A 108 12.25 -8.24 -1.48
C ARG A 108 10.95 -8.36 -0.71
N ALA A 109 10.46 -9.58 -0.48
CA ALA A 109 9.29 -9.83 0.34
C ALA A 109 9.47 -9.26 1.76
N ARG A 110 10.60 -9.56 2.40
CA ARG A 110 10.93 -9.04 3.74
C ARG A 110 10.98 -7.52 3.79
N GLN A 111 11.56 -6.88 2.78
CA GLN A 111 11.61 -5.41 2.69
C GLN A 111 10.21 -4.81 2.55
N THR A 112 9.35 -5.41 1.72
CA THR A 112 7.96 -4.99 1.56
C THR A 112 7.18 -5.16 2.87
N ASP A 113 7.33 -6.30 3.55
CA ASP A 113 6.64 -6.57 4.80
C ASP A 113 7.03 -5.54 5.90
N VAL A 114 8.31 -5.15 5.95
CA VAL A 114 8.79 -4.08 6.85
C VAL A 114 8.22 -2.72 6.46
N ALA A 115 8.22 -2.39 5.16
CA ALA A 115 7.68 -1.13 4.67
C ALA A 115 6.17 -1.01 4.95
N GLU A 116 5.42 -2.09 4.76
CA GLU A 116 4.00 -2.17 5.07
C GLU A 116 3.73 -2.03 6.57
N ALA A 117 4.53 -2.68 7.42
CA ALA A 117 4.41 -2.53 8.87
C ALA A 117 4.66 -1.08 9.34
N LEU A 118 5.63 -0.39 8.75
CA LEU A 118 5.89 1.03 9.03
C LEU A 118 4.75 1.92 8.53
N ALA A 119 4.32 1.73 7.29
CA ALA A 119 3.20 2.48 6.71
C ALA A 119 1.90 2.28 7.51
N GLY A 120 1.66 1.07 8.03
CA GLY A 120 0.54 0.77 8.91
C GLY A 120 0.58 1.59 10.20
N ARG A 121 1.75 1.63 10.87
CA ARG A 121 1.94 2.43 12.09
C ARG A 121 1.77 3.92 11.84
N ASP A 122 2.36 4.44 10.78
CA ASP A 122 2.27 5.86 10.43
C ASP A 122 0.81 6.24 10.11
N ALA A 123 0.07 5.37 9.42
CA ALA A 123 -1.34 5.57 9.14
C ALA A 123 -2.20 5.53 10.41
N GLU A 124 -1.91 4.65 11.37
CA GLU A 124 -2.57 4.63 12.67
C GLU A 124 -2.32 5.92 13.45
N GLN A 125 -1.07 6.36 13.54
CA GLN A 125 -0.72 7.62 14.21
C GLN A 125 -1.42 8.82 13.57
N ALA A 126 -1.42 8.91 12.23
CA ALA A 126 -2.10 9.99 11.52
C ALA A 126 -3.60 10.02 11.82
N ARG A 127 -4.26 8.86 11.91
CA ARG A 127 -5.68 8.76 12.28
C ARG A 127 -5.92 9.22 13.72
N GLU A 128 -5.06 8.85 14.66
CA GLU A 128 -5.15 9.32 16.05
C GLU A 128 -4.97 10.84 16.15
N GLU A 129 -4.01 11.40 15.40
CA GLU A 129 -3.81 12.83 15.34
C GLU A 129 -5.01 13.56 14.75
N GLU A 130 -5.61 13.01 13.70
CA GLU A 130 -6.81 13.56 13.08
C GLU A 130 -8.00 13.50 14.03
N GLN A 131 -8.21 12.38 14.72
CA GLN A 131 -9.24 12.25 15.77
C GLN A 131 -9.02 13.24 16.90
N ARG A 132 -7.77 13.41 17.36
CA ARG A 132 -7.41 14.40 18.37
C ARG A 132 -7.72 15.81 17.87
N ARG A 133 -7.32 16.15 16.64
CA ARG A 133 -7.60 17.45 16.02
C ARG A 133 -9.10 17.69 15.89
N GLU A 134 -9.90 16.68 15.56
CA GLU A 134 -11.36 16.78 15.50
C GLU A 134 -11.96 17.07 16.88
N LEU A 135 -11.50 16.37 17.92
CA LEU A 135 -11.93 16.62 19.29
C LEU A 135 -11.68 18.08 19.74
N TYR A 136 -10.54 18.66 19.32
CA TYR A 136 -10.16 20.05 19.63
C TYR A 136 -10.58 21.06 18.55
N ARG A 137 -11.26 20.64 17.47
CA ARG A 137 -11.66 21.50 16.34
C ARG A 137 -12.72 22.53 16.76
N TYR A 138 -13.54 22.19 17.75
CA TYR A 138 -14.44 23.12 18.42
C TYR A 138 -14.03 23.29 19.88
N PRO A 139 -13.87 24.53 20.40
CA PRO A 139 -13.73 24.74 21.83
C PRO A 139 -15.08 24.42 22.46
N TYR A 140 -15.26 23.18 22.92
CA TYR A 140 -16.26 22.86 23.93
C TYR A 140 -15.79 23.56 25.20
N TRP A 141 -16.18 24.83 25.37
CA TRP A 141 -16.24 25.42 26.69
C TRP A 141 -17.33 24.65 27.43
N PRO A 142 -17.01 23.81 28.42
CA PRO A 142 -18.03 23.39 29.35
C PRO A 142 -18.41 24.67 30.09
N SER A 143 -19.61 25.21 29.84
CA SER A 143 -20.19 26.15 30.80
C SER A 143 -20.08 25.49 32.18
N PRO A 144 -19.34 26.08 33.14
CA PRO A 144 -19.13 25.44 34.42
C PRO A 144 -20.49 25.22 35.09
N PRO A 145 -20.78 24.01 35.59
CA PRO A 145 -21.97 23.77 36.37
C PRO A 145 -21.76 24.44 37.73
N TYR A 146 -22.41 25.60 37.92
CA TYR A 146 -22.79 26.17 39.21
C TYR A 146 -21.63 26.56 40.16
N TRP A 147 -20.81 27.55 39.81
CA TRP A 147 -20.08 28.35 40.81
C TRP A 147 -19.99 29.83 40.40
N GLY A 148 -20.64 30.69 41.20
CA GLY A 148 -20.28 32.10 41.37
C GLY A 148 -21.02 33.12 40.49
N GLY A 149 -21.99 33.81 41.06
CA GLY A 149 -22.68 34.93 40.43
C GLY A 149 -21.82 36.19 40.23
N TYR A 150 -22.42 37.15 39.52
CA TYR A 150 -21.99 38.54 39.39
C TYR A 150 -20.56 38.78 38.87
N ILE A 151 -20.40 38.69 37.55
CA ILE A 151 -19.60 39.70 36.85
C ILE A 151 -20.53 40.37 35.85
N GLY A 152 -21.18 41.42 36.35
CA GLY A 152 -21.87 42.37 35.52
C GLY A 152 -20.89 42.91 34.49
N VAL A 153 -21.22 42.75 33.22
CA VAL A 153 -20.64 43.51 32.12
C VAL A 153 -20.67 44.99 32.48
N PRO A 154 -19.52 45.68 32.71
CA PRO A 154 -19.52 47.11 32.55
C PRO A 154 -19.53 47.31 31.05
N ARG A 155 -20.70 47.67 30.50
CA ARG A 155 -20.72 48.50 29.29
C ARG A 155 -19.96 49.77 29.64
N ARG A 156 -18.66 49.81 29.31
CA ARG A 156 -17.89 51.06 29.35
C ARG A 156 -16.98 51.13 28.14
N ASN A 157 -17.60 51.67 27.10
CA ASN A 157 -17.09 52.73 26.24
C ASN A 157 -15.61 52.63 25.84
N TRP A 158 -15.39 52.32 24.56
CA TRP A 158 -14.20 52.75 23.84
C TRP A 158 -14.06 54.27 23.96
N GLY A 159 -13.25 54.69 24.92
CA GLY A 159 -12.87 56.08 25.17
C GLY A 159 -11.38 56.23 24.91
N PHE A 160 -11.11 56.87 23.78
CA PHE A 160 -9.86 57.49 23.35
C PHE A 160 -9.19 58.34 24.46
N PHE A 161 -7.90 58.69 24.26
CA PHE A 161 -6.98 59.55 25.05
C PHE A 161 -6.21 58.83 26.18
N GLY A 162 -4.89 58.93 26.34
CA GLY A 162 -3.87 59.84 25.80
C GLY A 162 -2.90 60.22 26.92
N TYR A 163 -1.59 60.04 26.70
CA TYR A 163 -0.39 60.59 27.39
C TYR A 163 -0.38 60.77 28.92
N TRP A 164 0.56 60.10 29.60
CA TRP A 164 1.82 60.68 30.17
C TRP A 164 2.68 59.54 30.73
#